data_AF-A0A2M7UTK0-F1
#
_entry.id   AF-A0A2M7UTK0-F1
#
_cell.length_a   1.000
_cell.length_b   1.000
_cell.length_c   1.000
_cell.angle_alpha   90.00
_cell.angle_beta   90.00
_cell.angle_gamma   90.00
#
_symmetry.space_group_name_H-M   'P 1'
#
loop_
_entity.id
_entity.type
_entity.pdbx_description
1 polymer ?
#
loop_
_entity_poly.entity_id
_entity_poly.type
_entity_poly.pdbx_seq_one_letter_code
_entity_poly.pdbx_strand_id
1 'polypeptide(L)'
;MRDQDIIKELKKLQSIRPSAGWKKTQREVMLMQVRNTCAPAARQGIFAYVRRAAYAVRDAISAVVPMPFGSHPLLRQATLGVLVATLALSGGFFGVQASRESLPGDPLYQIKRAMEYTQLTLAGTQEDLVALEIEFAGRRLDELTELIALDLAEADRYAKISAVTGDFSKSVGEAKSRLQTLDASQTGTEALKNAEDKISSYEATLQDTSKKIAGDAEVRKTVDQAVGAASDLNAEALSILVAKYYAGEADIPETELKVRIAKRIVLMEERVKILAETQRTARETLAADAPESTATSTIDVADGYEASTTPALLAENPEKGGEAGALVGATLEAAKTLNQESDFAKALEKISESSQMVTEEGIVQGDTDEAASTPEAVRETTTEKPVQ
;
A
#
# COMPACT_ATOMS: atom_id res chain seq x y z
N MET A 1 -29.46 -60.55 1.78
CA MET A 1 -28.29 -60.33 0.91
C MET A 1 -27.05 -60.71 1.70
N ARG A 2 -26.13 -61.48 1.14
CA ARG A 2 -24.97 -62.01 1.89
C ARG A 2 -23.84 -60.98 1.88
N ASP A 3 -23.12 -60.81 2.99
CA ASP A 3 -22.05 -59.81 3.14
C ASP A 3 -20.97 -59.89 2.04
N GLN A 4 -20.75 -61.08 1.48
CA GLN A 4 -19.82 -61.27 0.36
C GLN A 4 -20.28 -60.63 -0.95
N ASP A 5 -21.59 -60.50 -1.16
CA ASP A 5 -22.15 -59.84 -2.34
C ASP A 5 -21.92 -58.32 -2.25
N ILE A 6 -22.05 -57.73 -1.05
CA ILE A 6 -21.79 -56.31 -0.78
C ILE A 6 -20.29 -55.99 -0.97
N ILE A 7 -19.40 -56.87 -0.50
CA ILE A 7 -17.94 -56.69 -0.67
C ILE A 7 -17.55 -56.74 -2.15
N LYS A 8 -18.20 -57.59 -2.95
CA LYS A 8 -17.98 -57.65 -4.41
C LYS A 8 -18.46 -56.38 -5.11
N GLU A 9 -19.59 -55.82 -4.70
CA GLU A 9 -20.10 -54.56 -5.27
C GLU A 9 -19.25 -53.36 -4.87
N LEU A 10 -18.79 -53.28 -3.61
CA LEU A 10 -17.87 -52.23 -3.15
C LEU A 10 -16.52 -52.26 -3.88
N LYS A 11 -15.98 -53.44 -4.16
CA LYS A 11 -14.76 -53.57 -4.98
C LYS A 11 -14.95 -53.12 -6.43
N LYS A 12 -16.15 -53.27 -7.00
CA LYS A 12 -16.48 -52.71 -8.33
C LYS A 12 -16.54 -51.17 -8.34
N LEU A 13 -16.91 -50.55 -7.22
CA LEU A 13 -16.96 -49.09 -7.11
C LEU A 13 -15.58 -48.44 -6.99
N GLN A 14 -14.56 -49.17 -6.51
CA GLN A 14 -13.18 -48.65 -6.42
C GLN A 14 -12.55 -48.33 -7.78
N SER A 15 -13.04 -48.92 -8.89
CA SER A 15 -12.56 -48.61 -10.23
C SER A 15 -13.26 -47.42 -10.90
N ILE A 16 -14.31 -46.87 -10.30
CA ILE A 16 -15.05 -45.75 -10.88
C ILE A 16 -14.33 -44.46 -10.50
N ARG A 17 -13.57 -43.91 -11.45
CA ARG A 17 -12.99 -42.56 -11.30
C ARG A 17 -14.10 -41.53 -11.47
N PRO A 18 -14.24 -40.56 -10.55
CA PRO A 18 -15.23 -39.50 -10.71
C PRO A 18 -14.97 -38.72 -12.00
N SER A 19 -16.03 -38.53 -12.80
CA SER A 19 -15.95 -37.81 -14.06
C SER A 19 -15.52 -36.36 -13.83
N ALA A 20 -14.87 -35.75 -14.83
CA ALA A 20 -14.41 -34.36 -14.73
C ALA A 20 -15.56 -33.40 -14.39
N GLY A 21 -16.76 -33.63 -14.93
CA GLY A 21 -17.97 -32.88 -14.60
C GLY A 21 -18.38 -33.01 -13.13
N TRP A 22 -18.40 -34.24 -12.59
CA TRP A 22 -18.75 -34.45 -11.17
C TRP A 22 -17.75 -33.77 -10.23
N LYS A 23 -16.45 -33.82 -10.53
CA LYS A 23 -15.43 -33.11 -9.74
C LYS A 23 -15.64 -31.60 -9.76
N LYS A 24 -16.00 -31.03 -10.92
CA LYS A 24 -16.29 -29.60 -11.07
C LYS A 24 -17.50 -29.20 -10.21
N THR A 25 -18.60 -29.95 -10.30
CA THR A 25 -19.80 -29.69 -9.50
C THR A 25 -19.54 -29.83 -8.00
N GLN A 26 -18.80 -30.86 -7.57
CA GLN A 26 -18.45 -31.00 -6.15
C GLN A 26 -17.54 -29.88 -5.66
N ARG A 27 -16.60 -29.42 -6.49
CA ARG A 27 -15.76 -28.25 -6.18
C ARG A 27 -16.61 -26.99 -6.05
N GLU A 28 -17.56 -26.76 -6.94
CA GLU A 28 -18.48 -25.62 -6.88
C GLU A 28 -19.38 -25.68 -5.65
N VAL A 29 -19.91 -26.86 -5.29
CA VAL A 29 -20.72 -27.04 -4.07
C VAL A 29 -19.89 -26.80 -2.81
N MET A 30 -18.67 -27.33 -2.74
CA MET A 30 -17.79 -27.06 -1.60
C MET A 30 -17.35 -25.61 -1.53
N LEU A 31 -17.06 -24.97 -2.66
CA LEU A 31 -16.75 -23.53 -2.69
C LEU A 31 -17.98 -22.70 -2.31
N MET A 32 -19.20 -23.12 -2.65
CA MET A 32 -20.43 -22.47 -2.21
C MET A 32 -20.64 -22.64 -0.70
N GLN A 33 -20.38 -23.82 -0.15
CA GLN A 33 -20.47 -24.07 1.28
C GLN A 33 -19.40 -23.30 2.05
N VAL A 34 -18.13 -23.33 1.61
CA VAL A 34 -17.07 -22.49 2.18
C VAL A 34 -17.42 -21.01 2.06
N ARG A 35 -17.94 -20.54 0.93
CA ARG A 35 -18.39 -19.15 0.79
C ARG A 35 -19.57 -18.81 1.69
N ASN A 36 -20.46 -19.75 1.98
CA ASN A 36 -21.60 -19.54 2.87
C ASN A 36 -21.26 -19.73 4.36
N THR A 37 -20.23 -20.51 4.69
CA THR A 37 -19.79 -20.80 6.07
C THR A 37 -18.64 -19.88 6.49
N CYS A 38 -17.82 -19.41 5.55
CA CYS A 38 -16.79 -18.37 5.71
C CYS A 38 -17.27 -16.99 5.24
N ALA A 39 -18.56 -16.80 4.96
CA ALA A 39 -19.17 -15.48 5.02
C ALA A 39 -19.68 -15.26 6.45
N PRO A 40 -18.85 -14.77 7.39
CA PRO A 40 -19.37 -14.33 8.66
C PRO A 40 -20.19 -13.08 8.39
N ALA A 41 -21.49 -13.11 8.69
CA ALA A 41 -22.28 -11.93 9.05
C ALA A 41 -22.33 -10.70 8.09
N ALA A 42 -21.70 -10.72 6.92
CA ALA A 42 -21.50 -9.53 6.07
C ALA A 42 -22.68 -9.23 5.12
N ARG A 43 -23.81 -9.93 5.28
CA ARG A 43 -25.06 -9.66 4.53
C ARG A 43 -26.20 -9.10 5.38
N GLN A 44 -25.98 -8.90 6.68
CA GLN A 44 -26.86 -8.06 7.48
C GLN A 44 -26.21 -6.69 7.53
N GLY A 45 -26.67 -5.78 6.67
CA GLY A 45 -26.09 -4.44 6.53
C GLY A 45 -25.84 -3.81 7.90
N ILE A 46 -24.75 -3.06 8.02
CA ILE A 46 -24.28 -2.41 9.25
C ILE A 46 -25.43 -1.71 10.01
N PHE A 47 -26.45 -1.20 9.30
CA PHE A 47 -27.69 -0.70 9.88
C PHE A 47 -28.47 -1.71 10.75
N ALA A 48 -28.56 -2.99 10.40
CA ALA A 48 -29.22 -4.02 11.21
C ALA A 48 -28.44 -4.32 12.51
N TYR A 49 -27.11 -4.31 12.45
CA TYR A 49 -26.24 -4.49 13.62
C TYR A 49 -26.28 -3.26 14.53
N VAL A 50 -26.18 -2.05 13.97
CA VAL A 50 -26.31 -0.80 14.72
C VAL A 50 -27.72 -0.66 15.31
N ARG A 51 -28.78 -1.03 14.56
CA ARG A 51 -30.16 -0.98 15.05
C ARG A 51 -30.42 -2.03 16.14
N ARG A 52 -29.85 -3.23 16.02
CA ARG A 52 -29.93 -4.28 17.06
C ARG A 52 -29.13 -3.93 18.30
N ALA A 53 -27.94 -3.34 18.13
CA ALA A 53 -27.15 -2.80 19.25
C ALA A 53 -27.88 -1.62 19.91
N ALA A 54 -28.50 -0.73 19.15
CA ALA A 54 -29.29 0.38 19.68
C ALA A 54 -30.54 -0.08 20.45
N TYR A 55 -31.24 -1.11 19.96
CA TYR A 55 -32.37 -1.71 20.71
C TYR A 55 -31.89 -2.48 21.94
N ALA A 56 -30.78 -3.23 21.86
CA ALA A 56 -30.20 -3.91 23.00
C ALA A 56 -29.71 -2.92 24.08
N VAL A 57 -29.15 -1.78 23.68
CA VAL A 57 -28.78 -0.69 24.59
C VAL A 57 -30.02 -0.02 25.17
N ARG A 58 -31.06 0.24 24.37
CA ARG A 58 -32.35 0.78 24.86
C ARG A 58 -33.03 -0.17 25.86
N ASP A 59 -33.03 -1.47 25.59
CA ASP A 59 -33.64 -2.48 26.45
C ASP A 59 -32.78 -2.76 27.70
N ALA A 60 -31.45 -2.68 27.59
CA ALA A 60 -30.56 -2.74 28.76
C ALA A 60 -30.69 -1.49 29.64
N ILE A 61 -30.82 -0.30 29.04
CA ILE A 61 -31.09 0.96 29.76
C ILE A 61 -32.47 0.91 30.44
N SER A 62 -33.50 0.37 29.78
CA SER A 62 -34.84 0.25 30.37
C SER A 62 -34.96 -0.89 31.39
N ALA A 63 -34.15 -1.95 31.29
CA ALA A 63 -34.08 -3.06 32.25
C ALA A 63 -33.22 -2.74 33.48
N VAL A 64 -32.22 -1.85 33.36
CA VAL A 64 -31.44 -1.32 34.50
C VAL A 64 -32.19 -0.16 35.19
N VAL A 65 -33.20 0.43 34.54
CA VAL A 65 -34.10 1.43 35.13
C VAL A 65 -35.53 0.89 35.32
N PRO A 66 -35.80 -0.06 36.24
CA PRO A 66 -37.13 -0.23 36.81
C PRO A 66 -37.20 0.44 38.20
N MET A 67 -37.63 1.70 38.24
CA MET A 67 -38.12 2.42 39.43
C MET A 67 -37.16 2.53 40.65
N PRO A 68 -37.60 3.07 41.81
CA PRO A 68 -37.61 4.47 42.19
C PRO A 68 -36.51 4.76 43.23
N PHE A 69 -35.30 5.08 42.80
CA PHE A 69 -34.24 5.48 43.74
C PHE A 69 -34.42 6.96 44.10
N GLY A 70 -35.08 7.17 45.25
CA GLY A 70 -35.46 8.47 45.78
C GLY A 70 -34.30 9.46 45.92
N SER A 71 -34.57 10.70 45.48
CA SER A 71 -34.17 12.01 46.02
C SER A 71 -32.74 12.30 46.50
N HIS A 72 -31.77 11.38 46.41
CA HIS A 72 -30.41 11.60 46.89
C HIS A 72 -29.48 11.99 45.72
N PRO A 73 -29.01 13.25 45.64
CA PRO A 73 -28.30 13.79 44.49
C PRO A 73 -26.94 13.11 44.24
N LEU A 74 -26.32 12.52 45.27
CA LEU A 74 -25.01 11.86 45.19
C LEU A 74 -25.08 10.50 44.47
N LEU A 75 -26.12 9.71 44.70
CA LEU A 75 -26.30 8.42 44.02
C LEU A 75 -26.57 8.60 42.52
N ARG A 76 -27.29 9.66 42.14
CA ARG A 76 -27.56 10.00 40.74
C ARG A 76 -26.27 10.31 39.95
N GLN A 77 -25.30 10.97 40.58
CA GLN A 77 -24.01 11.29 39.95
C GLN A 77 -23.13 10.04 39.83
N ALA A 78 -23.11 9.18 40.86
CA ALA A 78 -22.38 7.91 40.82
C ALA A 78 -22.94 6.96 39.75
N THR A 79 -24.27 6.84 39.64
CA THR A 79 -24.89 6.00 38.61
C THR A 79 -24.63 6.53 37.20
N LEU A 80 -24.62 7.85 36.99
CA LEU A 80 -24.29 8.42 35.69
C LEU A 80 -22.83 8.15 35.32
N GLY A 81 -21.90 8.29 36.28
CA GLY A 81 -20.48 7.97 36.09
C GLY A 81 -20.26 6.50 35.75
N VAL A 82 -20.91 5.59 36.48
CA VAL A 82 -20.84 4.14 36.19
C VAL A 82 -21.47 3.83 34.84
N LEU A 83 -22.60 4.45 34.47
CA LEU A 83 -23.27 4.19 33.20
C LEU A 83 -22.43 4.68 32.01
N VAL A 84 -21.82 5.87 32.11
CA VAL A 84 -20.85 6.39 31.13
C VAL A 84 -19.61 5.51 31.05
N ALA A 85 -19.07 5.06 32.20
CA ALA A 85 -17.94 4.14 32.24
C ALA A 85 -18.29 2.79 31.60
N THR A 86 -19.46 2.21 31.91
CA THR A 86 -19.91 0.97 31.26
C THR A 86 -20.21 1.16 29.79
N LEU A 87 -20.77 2.28 29.34
CA LEU A 87 -20.97 2.55 27.90
C LEU A 87 -19.63 2.74 27.18
N ALA A 88 -18.66 3.39 27.81
CA ALA A 88 -17.30 3.55 27.29
C ALA A 88 -16.56 2.20 27.22
N LEU A 89 -16.77 1.33 28.20
CA LEU A 89 -16.14 0.00 28.27
C LEU A 89 -16.85 -1.03 27.36
N SER A 90 -18.18 -1.02 27.29
CA SER A 90 -18.97 -1.93 26.45
C SER A 90 -19.00 -1.49 24.98
N GLY A 91 -19.02 -0.18 24.72
CA GLY A 91 -18.85 0.40 23.40
C GLY A 91 -17.40 0.37 22.92
N GLY A 92 -16.43 0.50 23.83
CA GLY A 92 -15.00 0.41 23.54
C GLY A 92 -14.58 -0.99 23.09
N PHE A 93 -14.98 -2.05 23.80
CA PHE A 93 -14.50 -3.39 23.46
C PHE A 93 -15.04 -3.93 22.12
N PHE A 94 -16.30 -3.64 21.77
CA PHE A 94 -16.89 -4.04 20.48
C PHE A 94 -16.65 -3.02 19.36
N GLY A 95 -16.57 -1.73 19.68
CA GLY A 95 -16.22 -0.67 18.72
C GLY A 95 -14.77 -0.74 18.25
N VAL A 96 -13.83 -1.12 19.12
CA VAL A 96 -12.40 -1.32 18.78
C VAL A 96 -12.22 -2.47 17.79
N GLN A 97 -12.97 -3.57 17.94
CA GLN A 97 -12.89 -4.69 16.99
C GLN A 97 -13.54 -4.35 15.65
N ALA A 98 -14.69 -3.66 15.66
CA ALA A 98 -15.33 -3.21 14.42
C ALA A 98 -14.54 -2.09 13.69
N SER A 99 -13.81 -1.23 14.41
CA SER A 99 -12.93 -0.23 13.78
C SER A 99 -11.64 -0.82 13.21
N ARG A 100 -11.23 -2.03 13.64
CA ARG A 100 -10.06 -2.69 13.05
C ARG A 100 -10.31 -3.16 11.62
N GLU A 101 -11.54 -3.54 11.30
CA GLU A 101 -11.96 -3.96 9.96
C GLU A 101 -12.52 -2.79 9.11
N SER A 102 -12.57 -1.57 9.65
CA SER A 102 -13.08 -0.43 8.89
C SER A 102 -12.11 0.02 7.81
N LEU A 103 -12.63 0.30 6.61
CA LEU A 103 -11.92 0.78 5.45
C LEU A 103 -12.04 2.30 5.30
N PRO A 104 -11.19 2.95 4.49
CA PRO A 104 -11.32 4.36 4.18
C PRO A 104 -12.74 4.72 3.68
N GLY A 105 -13.30 5.76 4.30
CA GLY A 105 -14.68 6.21 4.08
C GLY A 105 -15.71 5.62 5.06
N ASP A 106 -15.34 4.60 5.83
CA ASP A 106 -16.23 4.07 6.87
C ASP A 106 -16.28 4.99 8.10
N PRO A 107 -17.43 5.10 8.80
CA PRO A 107 -17.55 5.97 9.99
C PRO A 107 -16.54 5.67 11.09
N LEU A 108 -16.15 4.40 11.26
CA LEU A 108 -15.21 3.97 12.30
C LEU A 108 -13.74 4.12 11.89
N TYR A 109 -13.45 4.48 10.63
CA TYR A 109 -12.07 4.63 10.16
C TYR A 109 -11.35 5.78 10.89
N GLN A 110 -12.06 6.88 11.17
CA GLN A 110 -11.48 7.99 11.94
C GLN A 110 -11.10 7.57 13.37
N ILE A 111 -11.86 6.65 13.96
CA ILE A 111 -11.54 6.08 15.28
C ILE A 111 -10.30 5.19 15.18
N LYS A 112 -10.17 4.38 14.13
CA LYS A 112 -8.96 3.58 13.83
C LYS A 112 -7.72 4.47 13.78
N ARG A 113 -7.78 5.57 13.01
CA ARG A 113 -6.68 6.53 12.88
C ARG A 113 -6.34 7.23 14.20
N ALA A 114 -7.35 7.60 14.99
CA ALA A 114 -7.13 8.20 16.31
C ALA A 114 -6.43 7.25 17.29
N MET A 115 -6.76 5.95 17.24
CA MET A 115 -6.08 4.93 18.04
C MET A 115 -4.63 4.73 17.60
N GLU A 116 -4.36 4.74 16.30
CA GLU A 116 -2.99 4.68 15.74
C GLU A 116 -2.15 5.86 16.20
N TYR A 117 -2.69 7.08 16.11
CA TYR A 117 -2.01 8.28 16.63
C TYR A 117 -1.73 8.18 18.14
N THR A 118 -2.69 7.67 18.92
CA THR A 118 -2.50 7.46 20.36
C THR A 118 -1.36 6.48 20.64
N GLN A 119 -1.25 5.39 19.87
CA GLN A 119 -0.15 4.43 19.99
C GLN A 119 1.21 5.09 19.72
N LEU A 120 1.32 5.94 18.70
CA LEU A 120 2.55 6.69 18.43
C LEU A 120 2.89 7.65 19.58
N THR A 121 1.91 8.37 20.12
CA THR A 121 2.17 9.30 21.24
C THR A 121 2.57 8.61 22.55
N LEU A 122 2.20 7.35 22.72
CA LEU A 122 2.51 6.54 23.91
C LEU A 122 3.76 5.68 23.74
N ALA A 123 4.32 5.61 22.53
CA ALA A 123 5.54 4.86 22.26
C ALA A 123 6.71 5.47 23.05
N GLY A 124 7.44 4.62 23.79
CA GLY A 124 8.47 5.07 24.72
C GLY A 124 9.83 5.35 24.06
N THR A 125 10.11 4.71 22.92
CA THR A 125 11.41 4.78 22.25
C THR A 125 11.27 5.08 20.76
N GLN A 126 12.35 5.57 20.13
CA GLN A 126 12.39 5.78 18.67
C GLN A 126 12.32 4.45 17.90
N GLU A 127 12.86 3.36 18.48
CA GLU A 127 12.73 2.01 17.90
C GLU A 127 11.27 1.54 17.89
N ASP A 128 10.54 1.74 19.01
CA ASP A 128 9.10 1.44 19.07
C ASP A 128 8.30 2.26 18.05
N LEU A 129 8.67 3.52 17.85
CA LEU A 129 8.03 4.39 16.86
C LEU A 129 8.25 3.88 15.43
N VAL A 130 9.48 3.49 15.07
CA VAL A 130 9.78 2.86 13.77
C VAL A 130 8.97 1.59 13.59
N ALA A 131 8.93 0.73 14.61
CA ALA A 131 8.17 -0.51 14.57
C ALA A 131 6.66 -0.25 14.36
N LEU A 132 6.08 0.73 15.06
CA LEU A 132 4.67 1.10 14.92
C LEU A 132 4.35 1.66 13.53
N GLU A 133 5.19 2.52 12.97
CA GLU A 133 4.98 3.05 11.61
C GLU A 133 5.02 1.93 10.57
N ILE A 134 5.94 0.97 10.70
CA ILE A 134 5.98 -0.21 9.82
C ILE A 134 4.74 -1.10 10.00
N GLU A 135 4.21 -1.22 11.21
CA GLU A 135 2.94 -1.92 11.45
C GLU A 135 1.76 -1.20 10.79
N PHE A 136 1.71 0.13 10.87
CA PHE A 136 0.64 0.91 10.26
C PHE A 136 0.71 0.87 8.74
N ALA A 137 1.92 0.92 8.17
CA ALA A 137 2.13 0.64 6.75
C ALA A 137 1.57 -0.74 6.36
N GLY A 138 1.84 -1.78 7.15
CA GLY A 138 1.25 -3.11 6.94
C GLY A 138 -0.28 -3.10 6.92
N ARG A 139 -0.90 -2.41 7.88
CA ARG A 139 -2.38 -2.29 7.92
C ARG A 139 -2.93 -1.57 6.70
N ARG A 140 -2.25 -0.54 6.19
CA ARG A 140 -2.65 0.14 4.95
C ARG A 140 -2.56 -0.82 3.76
N LEU A 141 -1.55 -1.68 3.71
CA LEU A 141 -1.43 -2.68 2.66
C LEU A 141 -2.53 -3.77 2.72
N ASP A 142 -2.95 -4.17 3.93
CA ASP A 142 -4.10 -5.05 4.12
C ASP A 142 -5.39 -4.38 3.60
N GLU A 143 -5.60 -3.11 3.97
CA GLU A 143 -6.75 -2.32 3.47
C GLU A 143 -6.73 -2.17 1.95
N LEU A 144 -5.55 -1.98 1.35
CA LEU A 144 -5.38 -1.93 -0.11
C LEU A 144 -5.82 -3.25 -0.75
N THR A 145 -5.39 -4.38 -0.19
CA THR A 145 -5.75 -5.71 -0.68
C THR A 145 -7.27 -5.95 -0.59
N GLU A 146 -7.90 -5.52 0.50
CA GLU A 146 -9.36 -5.58 0.66
C GLU A 146 -10.09 -4.69 -0.37
N LEU A 147 -9.62 -3.45 -0.59
CA LEU A 147 -10.22 -2.52 -1.55
C LEU A 147 -10.17 -3.05 -2.99
N ILE A 148 -9.10 -3.75 -3.37
CA ILE A 148 -8.97 -4.36 -4.70
C ILE A 148 -9.98 -5.51 -4.86
N ALA A 149 -10.22 -6.27 -3.78
CA ALA A 149 -11.14 -7.40 -3.79
C ALA A 149 -12.63 -6.99 -3.74
N LEU A 150 -12.94 -5.78 -3.26
CA LEU A 150 -14.31 -5.28 -3.19
C LEU A 150 -14.87 -4.91 -4.56
N ASP A 151 -16.18 -5.13 -4.70
CA ASP A 151 -16.94 -4.71 -5.88
C ASP A 151 -17.45 -3.28 -5.69
N LEU A 152 -16.55 -2.31 -5.87
CA LEU A 152 -16.83 -0.88 -5.81
C LEU A 152 -16.89 -0.27 -7.21
N ALA A 153 -17.63 0.83 -7.35
CA ALA A 153 -17.52 1.67 -8.52
C ALA A 153 -16.05 2.09 -8.74
N GLU A 154 -15.61 2.13 -9.99
CA GLU A 154 -14.21 2.30 -10.35
C GLU A 154 -13.60 3.59 -9.78
N ALA A 155 -14.31 4.72 -9.92
CA ALA A 155 -13.88 6.00 -9.38
C ALA A 155 -13.72 5.98 -7.84
N ASP A 156 -14.66 5.38 -7.12
CA ASP A 156 -14.58 5.27 -5.64
C ASP A 156 -13.43 4.35 -5.22
N ARG A 157 -13.17 3.29 -5.98
CA ARG A 157 -12.08 2.35 -5.73
C ARG A 157 -10.73 3.04 -5.88
N TYR A 158 -10.52 3.76 -6.98
CA TYR A 158 -9.28 4.47 -7.27
C TYR A 158 -8.97 5.57 -6.26
N ALA A 159 -9.97 6.37 -5.88
CA ALA A 159 -9.80 7.38 -4.83
C ALA A 159 -9.36 6.75 -3.50
N LYS A 160 -9.96 5.62 -3.11
CA LYS A 160 -9.59 4.91 -1.87
C LYS A 160 -8.21 4.26 -1.96
N ILE A 161 -7.86 3.64 -3.10
CA ILE A 161 -6.53 3.06 -3.33
C ILE A 161 -5.46 4.16 -3.22
N SER A 162 -5.65 5.29 -3.89
CA SER A 162 -4.72 6.41 -3.84
C SER A 162 -4.53 6.94 -2.42
N ALA A 163 -5.62 7.12 -1.66
CA ALA A 163 -5.56 7.54 -0.27
C ALA A 163 -4.79 6.56 0.63
N VAL A 164 -5.07 5.26 0.53
CA VAL A 164 -4.40 4.21 1.33
C VAL A 164 -2.92 4.10 0.98
N THR A 165 -2.60 4.21 -0.31
CA THR A 165 -1.23 4.12 -0.81
C THR A 165 -0.40 5.36 -0.42
N GLY A 166 -1.04 6.53 -0.41
CA GLY A 166 -0.45 7.75 0.14
C GLY A 166 -0.19 7.65 1.64
N ASP A 167 -1.15 7.11 2.40
CA ASP A 167 -1.00 6.86 3.83
C ASP A 167 0.12 5.85 4.12
N PHE A 168 0.21 4.77 3.33
CA PHE A 168 1.32 3.82 3.39
C PHE A 168 2.67 4.52 3.18
N SER A 169 2.78 5.30 2.11
CA SER A 169 4.02 6.02 1.76
C SER A 169 4.43 6.99 2.87
N LYS A 170 3.45 7.64 3.51
CA LYS A 170 3.68 8.52 4.65
C LYS A 170 4.26 7.76 5.85
N SER A 171 3.62 6.68 6.30
CA SER A 171 4.12 5.89 7.44
C SER A 171 5.53 5.33 7.18
N VAL A 172 5.78 4.83 5.97
CA VAL A 172 7.12 4.36 5.59
C VAL A 172 8.14 5.51 5.56
N GLY A 173 7.77 6.68 5.06
CA GLY A 173 8.63 7.88 5.07
C GLY A 173 8.93 8.41 6.48
N GLU A 174 7.96 8.34 7.39
CA GLU A 174 8.14 8.68 8.80
C GLU A 174 9.05 7.66 9.50
N ALA A 175 8.88 6.36 9.24
CA ALA A 175 9.80 5.32 9.71
C ALA A 175 11.23 5.55 9.21
N LYS A 176 11.41 5.91 7.92
CA LYS A 176 12.71 6.20 7.31
C LYS A 176 13.38 7.39 8.00
N SER A 177 12.64 8.48 8.15
CA SER A 177 13.16 9.70 8.78
C SER A 177 13.62 9.42 10.21
N ARG A 178 12.86 8.63 10.98
CA ARG A 178 13.25 8.23 12.33
C ARG A 178 14.47 7.33 12.35
N LEU A 179 14.54 6.38 11.42
CA LEU A 179 15.68 5.47 11.28
C LEU A 179 16.98 6.22 10.97
N GLN A 180 16.93 7.30 10.18
CA GLN A 180 18.08 8.16 9.89
C GLN A 180 18.53 9.00 11.09
N THR A 181 17.63 9.28 12.02
CA THR A 181 17.96 9.99 13.27
C THR A 181 18.42 9.07 14.39
N LEU A 182 18.25 7.75 14.23
CA LEU A 182 18.67 6.76 15.21
C LEU A 182 20.17 6.49 15.12
N ASP A 183 20.83 6.43 16.26
CA ASP A 183 22.19 5.91 16.31
C ASP A 183 22.18 4.41 15.96
N ALA A 184 22.96 4.04 14.94
CA ALA A 184 23.08 2.65 14.50
C ALA A 184 23.49 1.70 15.65
N SER A 185 24.25 2.19 16.63
CA SER A 185 24.67 1.40 17.80
C SER A 185 23.53 1.14 18.80
N GLN A 186 22.52 2.00 18.86
CA GLN A 186 21.40 1.89 19.80
C GLN A 186 20.23 1.07 19.27
N THR A 187 20.13 0.92 17.95
CA THR A 187 19.01 0.19 17.33
C THR A 187 19.17 -1.31 17.50
N GLY A 188 18.14 -2.01 18.00
CA GLY A 188 18.16 -3.47 18.12
C GLY A 188 18.33 -4.18 16.77
N THR A 189 19.35 -5.03 16.64
CA THR A 189 19.62 -5.81 15.42
C THR A 189 18.42 -6.68 15.01
N GLU A 190 17.76 -7.33 15.98
CA GLU A 190 16.59 -8.17 15.70
C GLU A 190 15.37 -7.34 15.28
N ALA A 191 15.19 -6.13 15.81
CA ALA A 191 14.14 -5.23 15.34
C ALA A 191 14.37 -4.77 13.90
N LEU A 192 15.61 -4.45 13.53
CA LEU A 192 16.00 -4.12 12.15
C LEU A 192 15.75 -5.29 11.19
N LYS A 193 16.13 -6.51 11.57
CA LYS A 193 15.85 -7.72 10.78
C LYS A 193 14.36 -7.91 10.56
N ASN A 194 13.56 -7.81 11.62
CA ASN A 194 12.11 -7.96 11.54
C ASN A 194 11.45 -6.84 10.71
N ALA A 195 11.93 -5.61 10.86
CA ALA A 195 11.50 -4.47 10.06
C ALA A 195 11.79 -4.73 8.57
N GLU A 196 13.02 -5.10 8.24
CA GLU A 196 13.44 -5.41 6.87
C GLU A 196 12.59 -6.53 6.26
N ASP A 197 12.38 -7.64 6.98
CA ASP A 197 11.58 -8.75 6.50
C ASP A 197 10.13 -8.35 6.20
N LYS A 198 9.51 -7.53 7.08
CA LYS A 198 8.17 -6.98 6.86
C LYS A 198 8.14 -6.07 5.64
N ILE A 199 9.08 -5.13 5.52
CA ILE A 199 9.11 -4.16 4.41
C ILE A 199 9.34 -4.87 3.07
N SER A 200 10.26 -5.85 3.02
CA SER A 200 10.46 -6.70 1.84
C SER A 200 9.18 -7.45 1.44
N SER A 201 8.39 -7.91 2.41
CA SER A 201 7.06 -8.50 2.13
C SER A 201 6.07 -7.47 1.60
N TYR A 202 6.10 -6.24 2.11
CA TYR A 202 5.22 -5.17 1.65
C TYR A 202 5.56 -4.76 0.22
N GLU A 203 6.85 -4.64 -0.10
CA GLU A 203 7.33 -4.34 -1.45
C GLU A 203 6.83 -5.38 -2.46
N ALA A 204 6.97 -6.68 -2.14
CA ALA A 204 6.45 -7.76 -2.99
C ALA A 204 4.93 -7.66 -3.21
N THR A 205 4.17 -7.32 -2.16
CA THR A 205 2.70 -7.20 -2.24
C THR A 205 2.29 -5.99 -3.06
N LEU A 206 2.98 -4.86 -2.92
CA LEU A 206 2.73 -3.65 -3.71
C LEU A 206 3.09 -3.87 -5.19
N GLN A 207 4.16 -4.58 -5.50
CA GLN A 207 4.52 -4.96 -6.87
C GLN A 207 3.46 -5.88 -7.49
N ASP A 208 2.97 -6.87 -6.76
CA ASP A 208 1.85 -7.72 -7.20
C ASP A 208 0.55 -6.91 -7.39
N THR A 209 0.32 -5.93 -6.52
CA THR A 209 -0.81 -5.01 -6.63
C THR A 209 -0.71 -4.12 -7.88
N SER A 210 0.47 -3.57 -8.17
CA SER A 210 0.73 -2.75 -9.38
C SER A 210 0.43 -3.52 -10.66
N LYS A 211 0.67 -4.84 -10.69
CA LYS A 211 0.30 -5.72 -11.82
C LYS A 211 -1.20 -5.93 -11.98
N LYS A 212 -1.95 -5.94 -10.86
CA LYS A 212 -3.39 -6.25 -10.84
C LYS A 212 -4.26 -5.03 -11.12
N ILE A 213 -3.77 -3.84 -10.82
CA ILE A 213 -4.48 -2.58 -11.10
C ILE A 213 -4.28 -2.28 -12.59
N ALA A 214 -5.30 -2.60 -13.40
CA ALA A 214 -5.38 -2.21 -14.79
C ALA A 214 -6.36 -1.03 -14.94
N GLY A 215 -5.96 0.05 -15.62
CA GLY A 215 -6.90 1.06 -16.12
C GLY A 215 -6.67 2.51 -15.72
N ASP A 216 -5.90 2.80 -14.66
CA ASP A 216 -5.64 4.17 -14.22
C ASP A 216 -4.14 4.42 -14.00
N ALA A 217 -3.57 5.30 -14.83
CA ALA A 217 -2.15 5.65 -14.81
C ALA A 217 -1.75 6.39 -13.52
N GLU A 218 -2.65 7.20 -12.95
CA GLU A 218 -2.39 7.97 -11.75
C GLU A 218 -2.41 7.06 -10.51
N VAL A 219 -3.39 6.15 -10.42
CA VAL A 219 -3.42 5.14 -9.35
C VAL A 219 -2.17 4.28 -9.38
N ARG A 220 -1.78 3.83 -10.57
CA ARG A 220 -0.56 3.03 -10.74
C ARG A 220 0.68 3.78 -10.29
N LYS A 221 0.81 5.05 -10.68
CA LYS A 221 1.90 5.93 -10.24
C LYS A 221 1.95 6.03 -8.71
N THR A 222 0.80 6.17 -8.02
CA THR A 222 0.80 6.18 -6.55
C THR A 222 1.29 4.88 -5.94
N VAL A 223 0.92 3.72 -6.52
CA VAL A 223 1.41 2.41 -6.06
C VAL A 223 2.91 2.26 -6.31
N ASP A 224 3.40 2.71 -7.46
CA ASP A 224 4.82 2.67 -7.78
C ASP A 224 5.65 3.61 -6.88
N GLN A 225 5.09 4.76 -6.47
CA GLN A 225 5.67 5.62 -5.43
C GLN A 225 5.74 4.92 -4.07
N ALA A 226 4.70 4.18 -3.68
CA ALA A 226 4.72 3.38 -2.45
C ALA A 226 5.76 2.25 -2.51
N VAL A 227 5.91 1.59 -3.66
CA VAL A 227 6.99 0.61 -3.88
C VAL A 227 8.35 1.28 -3.70
N GLY A 228 8.55 2.48 -4.27
CA GLY A 228 9.77 3.26 -4.10
C GLY A 228 10.06 3.61 -2.64
N ALA A 229 9.06 4.09 -1.90
CA ALA A 229 9.19 4.41 -0.48
C ALA A 229 9.56 3.19 0.37
N ALA A 230 8.90 2.04 0.13
CA ALA A 230 9.21 0.78 0.82
C ALA A 230 10.63 0.29 0.50
N SER A 231 11.02 0.35 -0.78
CA SER A 231 12.36 0.03 -1.22
C SER A 231 13.40 0.91 -0.51
N ASP A 232 13.19 2.21 -0.42
CA ASP A 232 14.10 3.14 0.25
C ASP A 232 14.29 2.83 1.73
N LEU A 233 13.19 2.60 2.46
CA LEU A 233 13.27 2.23 3.88
C LEU A 233 13.99 0.88 4.08
N ASN A 234 13.76 -0.08 3.19
CA ASN A 234 14.44 -1.37 3.21
C ASN A 234 15.96 -1.21 2.96
N ALA A 235 16.38 -0.36 2.02
CA ALA A 235 17.80 -0.02 1.83
C ALA A 235 18.43 0.59 3.09
N GLU A 236 17.73 1.51 3.75
CA GLU A 236 18.20 2.13 4.99
C GLU A 236 18.33 1.10 6.12
N ALA A 237 17.36 0.20 6.29
CA ALA A 237 17.46 -0.85 7.29
C ALA A 237 18.64 -1.80 7.03
N LEU A 238 18.88 -2.17 5.76
CA LEU A 238 20.01 -3.02 5.37
C LEU A 238 21.35 -2.31 5.50
N SER A 239 21.44 -1.01 5.18
CA SER A 239 22.68 -0.26 5.34
C SER A 239 23.13 -0.24 6.80
N ILE A 240 22.18 -0.07 7.74
CA ILE A 240 22.45 -0.13 9.19
C ILE A 240 22.88 -1.53 9.63
N LEU A 241 22.22 -2.59 9.14
CA LEU A 241 22.61 -3.97 9.44
C LEU A 241 24.03 -4.29 8.94
N VAL A 242 24.38 -3.84 7.73
CA VAL A 242 25.72 -4.00 7.16
C VAL A 242 26.76 -3.19 7.94
N ALA A 243 26.44 -1.97 8.35
CA ALA A 243 27.31 -1.15 9.19
C ALA A 243 27.60 -1.84 10.55
N LYS A 244 26.58 -2.37 11.21
CA LYS A 244 26.72 -3.14 12.46
C LYS A 244 27.57 -4.39 12.29
N TYR A 245 27.43 -5.09 11.16
CA TYR A 245 28.26 -6.26 10.83
C TYR A 245 29.74 -5.90 10.72
N TYR A 246 30.09 -4.86 9.96
CA TYR A 246 31.49 -4.43 9.83
C TYR A 246 32.06 -3.83 11.12
N ALA A 247 31.21 -3.23 11.97
CA ALA A 247 31.62 -2.73 13.29
C ALA A 247 31.81 -3.85 14.33
N GLY A 248 31.37 -5.08 14.05
CA GLY A 248 31.38 -6.18 15.01
C GLY A 248 30.39 -6.00 16.18
N GLU A 249 29.41 -5.10 16.02
CA GLU A 249 28.40 -4.77 17.04
C GLU A 249 27.21 -5.73 17.04
N ALA A 250 27.11 -6.59 16.03
CA ALA A 250 26.02 -7.54 15.87
C ALA A 250 26.53 -8.90 15.40
N ASP A 251 26.04 -9.96 16.03
CA ASP A 251 26.25 -11.34 15.58
C ASP A 251 25.29 -11.66 14.43
N ILE A 252 25.62 -11.14 13.24
CA ILE A 252 24.89 -11.43 12.00
C ILE A 252 25.78 -12.34 11.17
N PRO A 253 25.37 -13.60 10.90
CA PRO A 253 26.16 -14.47 10.05
C PRO A 253 26.21 -13.90 8.62
N GLU A 254 27.39 -13.96 8.01
CA GLU A 254 27.62 -13.49 6.63
C GLU A 254 26.61 -14.08 5.63
N THR A 255 26.23 -15.34 5.84
CA THR A 255 25.23 -16.04 5.03
C THR A 255 23.84 -15.41 5.10
N GLU A 256 23.47 -14.85 6.26
CA GLU A 256 22.19 -14.13 6.41
C GLU A 256 22.21 -12.80 5.63
N LEU A 257 23.30 -12.03 5.71
CA LEU A 257 23.43 -10.79 4.92
C LEU A 257 23.39 -11.06 3.42
N LYS A 258 24.07 -12.12 2.96
CA LYS A 258 24.02 -12.57 1.56
C LYS A 258 22.60 -12.83 1.09
N VAL A 259 21.80 -13.52 1.91
CA VAL A 259 20.40 -13.83 1.59
C VAL A 259 19.54 -12.57 1.55
N ARG A 260 19.69 -11.67 2.53
CA ARG A 260 18.92 -10.41 2.59
C ARG A 260 19.21 -9.49 1.41
N ILE A 261 20.49 -9.31 1.06
CA ILE A 261 20.90 -8.51 -0.11
C ILE A 261 20.43 -9.18 -1.42
N ALA A 262 20.54 -10.50 -1.53
CA ALA A 262 20.04 -11.23 -2.71
C ALA A 262 18.53 -11.06 -2.89
N LYS A 263 17.75 -11.14 -1.80
CA LYS A 263 16.30 -10.91 -1.81
C LYS A 263 15.97 -9.51 -2.34
N ARG A 264 16.74 -8.49 -1.91
CA ARG A 264 16.56 -7.11 -2.39
C ARG A 264 16.89 -6.96 -3.87
N ILE A 265 17.95 -7.61 -4.35
CA ILE A 265 18.27 -7.63 -5.79
C ILE A 265 17.08 -8.19 -6.58
N VAL A 266 16.51 -9.31 -6.15
CA VAL A 266 15.35 -9.93 -6.81
C VAL A 266 14.12 -9.01 -6.81
N LEU A 267 13.83 -8.33 -5.71
CA LEU A 267 12.73 -7.36 -5.65
C LEU A 267 12.95 -6.19 -6.63
N MET A 268 14.18 -5.70 -6.76
CA MET A 268 14.50 -4.64 -7.70
C MET A 268 14.38 -5.10 -9.16
N GLU A 269 14.85 -6.31 -9.48
CA GLU A 269 14.69 -6.90 -10.82
C GLU A 269 13.22 -7.00 -11.23
N GLU A 270 12.37 -7.42 -10.30
CA GLU A 270 10.94 -7.52 -10.56
C GLU A 270 10.30 -6.14 -10.78
N ARG A 271 10.71 -5.12 -10.00
CA ARG A 271 10.28 -3.73 -10.22
C ARG A 271 10.65 -3.23 -11.62
N VAL A 272 11.89 -3.45 -12.05
CA VAL A 272 12.38 -3.07 -13.39
C VAL A 272 11.54 -3.75 -14.47
N LYS A 273 11.26 -5.04 -14.31
CA LYS A 273 10.43 -5.79 -15.24
C LYS A 273 9.01 -5.23 -15.35
N ILE A 274 8.36 -4.91 -14.23
CA ILE A 274 7.02 -4.31 -14.21
C ILE A 274 7.01 -2.97 -14.96
N LEU A 275 8.01 -2.12 -14.74
CA LEU A 275 8.11 -0.82 -15.40
C LEU A 275 8.38 -0.95 -16.90
N ALA A 276 9.24 -1.89 -17.30
CA ALA A 276 9.48 -2.19 -18.71
C ALA A 276 8.21 -2.67 -19.42
N GLU A 277 7.42 -3.55 -18.79
CA GLU A 277 6.13 -4.00 -19.32
C GLU A 277 5.13 -2.82 -19.43
N THR A 278 5.12 -1.92 -18.44
CA THR A 278 4.31 -0.70 -18.46
C THR A 278 4.59 0.16 -19.67
N GLN A 279 5.86 0.51 -19.87
CA GLN A 279 6.28 1.35 -20.99
C GLN A 279 5.97 0.68 -22.33
N ARG A 280 6.14 -0.64 -22.41
CA ARG A 280 5.77 -1.40 -23.61
C ARG A 280 4.28 -1.31 -23.91
N THR A 281 3.41 -1.54 -22.93
CA THR A 281 1.96 -1.44 -23.13
C THR A 281 1.53 -0.04 -23.55
N ALA A 282 2.09 1.01 -22.95
CA ALA A 282 1.84 2.39 -23.35
C ALA A 282 2.24 2.65 -24.81
N ARG A 283 3.41 2.15 -25.24
CA ARG A 283 3.88 2.24 -26.64
C ARG A 283 2.94 1.54 -27.61
N GLU A 284 2.50 0.32 -27.28
CA GLU A 284 1.58 -0.45 -28.12
C GLU A 284 0.22 0.27 -28.27
N THR A 285 -0.29 0.91 -27.20
CA THR A 285 -1.52 1.73 -27.28
C THR A 285 -1.36 3.01 -28.10
N LEU A 286 -0.22 3.70 -27.96
CA LEU A 286 0.08 4.92 -28.73
C LEU A 286 0.30 4.63 -30.22
N ALA A 287 0.88 3.48 -30.55
CA ALA A 287 1.08 3.05 -31.94
C ALA A 287 -0.21 2.59 -32.61
N ALA A 288 -1.17 2.06 -31.84
CA ALA A 288 -2.48 1.62 -32.36
C ALA A 288 -3.44 2.78 -32.66
N ASP A 289 -3.26 3.94 -32.02
CA ASP A 289 -4.11 5.13 -32.16
C ASP A 289 -3.50 6.20 -33.10
N ALA A 290 -2.36 5.90 -33.73
CA ALA A 290 -1.81 6.74 -34.78
C ALA A 290 -2.70 6.62 -36.03
N PRO A 291 -3.36 7.71 -36.50
CA PRO A 291 -4.11 7.64 -37.74
C PRO A 291 -3.14 7.29 -38.89
N GLU A 292 -3.54 6.33 -39.74
CA GLU A 292 -2.95 6.17 -41.07
C GLU A 292 -3.14 7.49 -41.84
N SER A 293 -2.23 8.43 -41.63
CA SER A 293 -2.10 9.62 -42.45
C SER A 293 -1.47 9.19 -43.76
N THR A 294 -2.30 8.66 -44.67
CA THR A 294 -2.03 8.75 -46.09
C THR A 294 -1.97 10.23 -46.45
N ALA A 295 -0.76 10.76 -46.44
CA ALA A 295 -0.43 12.07 -46.95
C ALA A 295 -0.86 12.18 -48.41
N THR A 296 -1.95 12.89 -48.70
CA THR A 296 -2.03 13.81 -49.84
C THR A 296 -3.13 14.84 -49.57
N SER A 297 -2.76 15.99 -49.04
CA SER A 297 -3.51 17.21 -49.35
C SER A 297 -2.54 18.39 -49.32
N THR A 298 -2.26 18.88 -50.52
CA THR A 298 -1.66 20.17 -50.80
C THR A 298 -2.32 21.27 -49.97
N ILE A 299 -1.48 22.00 -49.22
CA ILE A 299 -1.85 23.21 -48.49
C ILE A 299 -2.03 24.34 -49.51
N ASP A 300 -3.23 24.91 -49.57
CA ASP A 300 -3.43 26.30 -49.99
C ASP A 300 -3.71 27.12 -48.73
N VAL A 301 -2.99 28.24 -48.63
CA VAL A 301 -2.92 29.16 -47.49
C VAL A 301 -4.09 30.13 -47.50
N ALA A 302 -4.84 30.25 -46.39
CA ALA A 302 -5.45 31.53 -45.95
C ALA A 302 -6.04 31.44 -44.52
N ASP A 303 -5.64 32.42 -43.70
CA ASP A 303 -6.29 32.98 -42.51
C ASP A 303 -6.58 32.11 -41.27
N GLY A 304 -5.66 32.18 -40.32
CA GLY A 304 -5.91 32.95 -39.08
C GLY A 304 -6.73 32.28 -37.97
N TYR A 305 -6.24 31.16 -37.41
CA TYR A 305 -6.47 30.77 -36.01
C TYR A 305 -5.33 29.82 -35.58
N GLU A 306 -4.43 30.28 -34.71
CA GLU A 306 -3.41 29.41 -34.09
C GLU A 306 -4.08 28.53 -33.03
N ALA A 307 -4.55 27.35 -33.46
CA ALA A 307 -4.80 26.25 -32.54
C ALA A 307 -3.45 25.64 -32.14
N SER A 308 -2.99 25.99 -30.94
CA SER A 308 -1.90 25.28 -30.25
C SER A 308 -2.28 23.81 -30.11
N THR A 309 -1.79 22.99 -31.04
CA THR A 309 -1.72 21.54 -30.89
C THR A 309 -0.26 21.23 -30.65
N THR A 310 0.07 20.92 -29.40
CA THR A 310 1.38 20.40 -29.00
C THR A 310 1.26 18.88 -28.82
N PRO A 311 1.37 18.05 -29.88
CA PRO A 311 1.63 16.62 -29.72
C PRO A 311 3.13 16.30 -29.93
N ALA A 312 4.05 17.19 -29.56
CA ALA A 312 5.46 17.10 -29.95
C ALA A 312 6.48 16.98 -28.79
N LEU A 313 6.08 16.93 -27.51
CA LEU A 313 7.04 16.85 -26.39
C LEU A 313 7.09 15.52 -25.64
N LEU A 314 6.32 14.50 -26.05
CA LEU A 314 6.44 13.12 -25.54
C LEU A 314 7.18 12.16 -26.50
N ALA A 315 7.69 12.67 -27.62
CA ALA A 315 8.40 11.90 -28.64
C ALA A 315 9.93 12.04 -28.56
N GLU A 316 10.49 12.43 -27.40
CA GLU A 316 11.94 12.50 -27.25
C GLU A 316 12.54 11.13 -26.91
N ASN A 317 12.96 10.44 -27.97
CA ASN A 317 13.96 9.38 -28.03
C ASN A 317 13.53 7.92 -27.63
N PRO A 318 13.11 7.07 -28.60
CA PRO A 318 12.59 5.73 -28.37
C PRO A 318 13.61 4.64 -27.96
N GLU A 319 14.92 4.89 -28.08
CA GLU A 319 15.99 3.94 -27.68
C GLU A 319 16.27 3.94 -26.17
N LYS A 320 16.02 5.06 -25.48
CA LYS A 320 16.43 5.24 -24.08
C LYS A 320 15.79 4.23 -23.11
N GLY A 321 14.52 3.86 -23.29
CA GLY A 321 13.83 2.92 -22.39
C GLY A 321 14.32 1.45 -22.46
N GLY A 322 14.96 1.05 -23.56
CA GLY A 322 15.60 -0.27 -23.65
C GLY A 322 17.03 -0.26 -23.11
N GLU A 323 17.75 0.84 -23.32
CA GLU A 323 19.10 1.06 -22.80
C GLU A 323 19.11 1.23 -21.28
N ALA A 324 18.18 2.03 -20.77
CA ALA A 324 17.74 2.14 -19.38
C ALA A 324 17.68 0.80 -18.62
N GLY A 325 16.77 -0.08 -19.05
CA GLY A 325 16.59 -1.39 -18.43
C GLY A 325 17.82 -2.29 -18.55
N ALA A 326 18.60 -2.15 -19.62
CA ALA A 326 19.86 -2.88 -19.80
C ALA A 326 20.95 -2.37 -18.84
N LEU A 327 21.03 -1.06 -18.61
CA LEU A 327 21.95 -0.44 -17.65
C LEU A 327 21.59 -0.86 -16.22
N VAL A 328 20.31 -0.80 -15.85
CA VAL A 328 19.84 -1.27 -14.54
C VAL A 328 20.08 -2.77 -14.37
N GLY A 329 19.88 -3.58 -15.42
CA GLY A 329 20.22 -5.00 -15.39
C GLY A 329 21.72 -5.24 -15.13
N ALA A 330 22.59 -4.48 -15.79
CA ALA A 330 24.04 -4.59 -15.61
C ALA A 330 24.49 -4.17 -14.20
N THR A 331 23.91 -3.11 -13.62
CA THR A 331 24.22 -2.69 -12.24
C THR A 331 23.75 -3.72 -11.21
N LEU A 332 22.61 -4.37 -11.44
CA LEU A 332 22.11 -5.44 -10.57
C LEU A 332 22.98 -6.71 -10.66
N GLU A 333 23.49 -7.07 -11.83
CA GLU A 333 24.46 -8.17 -11.97
C GLU A 333 25.80 -7.86 -11.26
N ALA A 334 26.26 -6.61 -11.32
CA ALA A 334 27.41 -6.17 -10.53
C ALA A 334 27.13 -6.30 -9.02
N ALA A 335 25.93 -5.92 -8.56
CA ALA A 335 25.51 -6.10 -7.17
C ALA A 335 25.49 -7.57 -6.74
N LYS A 336 25.05 -8.50 -7.62
CA LYS A 336 25.09 -9.95 -7.35
C LYS A 336 26.52 -10.44 -7.15
N THR A 337 27.44 -9.99 -8.01
CA THR A 337 28.85 -10.35 -7.94
C THR A 337 29.46 -9.86 -6.63
N LEU A 338 29.25 -8.58 -6.28
CA LEU A 338 29.72 -7.99 -5.02
C LEU A 338 29.13 -8.68 -3.79
N ASN A 339 27.86 -9.10 -3.85
CA ASN A 339 27.23 -9.86 -2.79
C ASN A 339 27.86 -11.26 -2.60
N GLN A 340 28.26 -11.92 -3.70
CA GLN A 340 28.99 -13.20 -3.63
C GLN A 340 30.39 -13.04 -3.02
N GLU A 341 31.06 -11.93 -3.33
CA GLU A 341 32.37 -11.52 -2.81
C GLU A 341 32.32 -10.99 -1.36
N SER A 342 31.13 -10.89 -0.76
CA SER A 342 30.90 -10.37 0.59
C SER A 342 31.25 -8.89 0.75
N ASP A 343 31.28 -8.13 -0.35
CA ASP A 343 31.39 -6.67 -0.37
C ASP A 343 29.99 -6.05 -0.30
N PHE A 344 29.36 -6.19 0.86
CA PHE A 344 27.96 -5.81 1.09
C PHE A 344 27.71 -4.32 0.94
N ALA A 345 28.68 -3.48 1.35
CA ALA A 345 28.57 -2.04 1.23
C ALA A 345 28.47 -1.61 -0.25
N LYS A 346 29.37 -2.12 -1.11
CA LYS A 346 29.31 -1.81 -2.55
C LYS A 346 28.12 -2.48 -3.23
N ALA A 347 27.72 -3.68 -2.80
CA ALA A 347 26.50 -4.31 -3.32
C ALA A 347 25.26 -3.43 -3.06
N LEU A 348 25.13 -2.87 -1.85
CA LEU A 348 24.05 -1.93 -1.51
C LEU A 348 24.16 -0.62 -2.29
N GLU A 349 25.36 -0.09 -2.51
CA GLU A 349 25.58 1.09 -3.36
C GLU A 349 25.05 0.85 -4.79
N LYS A 350 25.38 -0.30 -5.40
CA LYS A 350 24.87 -0.65 -6.74
C LYS A 350 23.36 -0.86 -6.78
N ILE A 351 22.76 -1.38 -5.72
CA ILE A 351 21.30 -1.48 -5.59
C ILE A 351 20.67 -0.08 -5.48
N SER A 352 21.31 0.83 -4.73
CA SER A 352 20.86 2.22 -4.60
C SER A 352 20.94 2.98 -5.94
N GLU A 353 22.06 2.85 -6.66
CA GLU A 353 22.22 3.39 -8.02
C GLU A 353 21.09 2.90 -8.94
N SER A 354 20.80 1.60 -8.90
CA SER A 354 19.71 0.99 -9.68
C SER A 354 18.33 1.58 -9.31
N SER A 355 18.07 1.81 -8.01
CA SER A 355 16.82 2.43 -7.54
C SER A 355 16.65 3.87 -8.02
N GLN A 356 17.74 4.63 -8.07
CA GLN A 356 17.73 6.01 -8.58
C GLN A 356 17.43 6.04 -10.08
N MET A 357 18.10 5.21 -10.87
CA MET A 357 17.84 5.07 -12.31
C MET A 357 16.37 4.74 -12.59
N VAL A 358 15.80 3.79 -11.83
CA VAL A 358 14.39 3.40 -11.96
C VAL A 358 13.44 4.56 -11.61
N THR A 359 13.82 5.44 -10.69
CA THR A 359 12.99 6.59 -10.28
C THR A 359 13.09 7.74 -11.28
N GLU A 360 14.27 8.00 -11.82
CA GLU A 360 14.51 9.02 -12.86
C GLU A 360 13.86 8.64 -14.19
N GLU A 361 13.86 7.36 -14.56
CA GLU A 361 13.21 6.87 -15.78
C GLU A 361 11.68 6.70 -15.62
N GLY A 362 11.21 6.62 -14.38
CA GLY A 362 9.78 6.56 -14.03
C GLY A 362 9.12 7.92 -13.79
N ILE A 363 9.89 9.01 -13.72
CA ILE A 363 9.40 10.36 -13.43
C ILE A 363 10.12 11.37 -14.34
N VAL A 364 9.53 11.64 -15.51
CA VAL A 364 9.56 13.01 -16.01
C VAL A 364 8.75 13.85 -15.03
N GLN A 365 9.42 14.81 -14.40
CA GLN A 365 8.82 15.90 -13.63
C GLN A 365 7.56 16.41 -14.35
N GLY A 366 6.42 16.35 -13.66
CA GLY A 366 5.35 17.30 -13.94
C GLY A 366 5.86 18.68 -13.54
N ASP A 367 6.46 19.37 -14.49
CA ASP A 367 6.78 20.79 -14.38
C ASP A 367 5.47 21.58 -14.49
N THR A 368 4.74 21.58 -13.38
CA THR A 368 3.68 22.53 -13.06
C THR A 368 3.94 22.98 -11.65
N ASP A 369 4.94 23.84 -11.46
CA ASP A 369 4.88 25.01 -10.59
C ASP A 369 6.22 25.81 -10.62
N GLU A 370 6.67 26.21 -11.82
CA GLU A 370 7.65 27.30 -11.96
C GLU A 370 7.27 28.26 -13.09
N ALA A 371 6.02 28.74 -13.08
CA ALA A 371 5.57 29.81 -13.97
C ALA A 371 4.55 30.75 -13.31
N ALA A 372 4.85 31.27 -12.12
CA ALA A 372 4.24 32.50 -11.61
C ALA A 372 4.99 33.09 -10.41
N SER A 373 6.19 33.62 -10.64
CA SER A 373 6.69 34.84 -9.97
C SER A 373 8.10 35.16 -10.45
N THR A 374 8.21 35.83 -11.59
CA THR A 374 9.42 36.58 -11.91
C THR A 374 9.45 37.85 -11.06
N PRO A 375 10.60 38.20 -10.44
CA PRO A 375 10.76 39.46 -9.73
C PRO A 375 11.21 40.54 -10.71
N GLU A 376 10.43 41.61 -10.86
CA GLU A 376 10.89 42.84 -11.50
C GLU A 376 10.87 43.98 -10.48
N ALA A 377 12.03 44.22 -9.89
CA ALA A 377 12.35 45.47 -9.23
C ALA A 377 13.04 46.38 -10.26
N VAL A 378 12.63 47.65 -10.34
CA VAL A 378 13.50 48.86 -10.24
C VAL A 378 12.76 50.10 -10.78
N ARG A 379 12.54 51.07 -9.87
CA ARG A 379 12.53 52.55 -10.03
C ARG A 379 11.41 53.17 -10.92
N GLU A 380 10.88 54.36 -10.69
CA GLU A 380 11.18 55.48 -9.81
C GLU A 380 9.97 56.44 -9.80
N THR A 381 9.73 57.10 -8.66
CA THR A 381 9.21 58.48 -8.46
C THR A 381 8.11 59.05 -9.37
N THR A 382 7.01 59.51 -8.76
CA THR A 382 6.69 60.95 -8.57
C THR A 382 5.28 61.12 -7.99
N THR A 383 5.25 61.69 -6.77
CA THR A 383 4.38 62.77 -6.29
C THR A 383 3.05 63.04 -7.01
N GLU A 384 1.92 62.85 -6.33
CA GLU A 384 1.06 63.96 -5.86
C GLU A 384 -0.13 63.46 -5.04
N LYS A 385 -0.47 64.25 -4.02
CA LYS A 385 -1.61 64.18 -3.12
C LYS A 385 -2.37 65.52 -3.32
N PRO A 386 -3.53 65.77 -2.69
CA PRO A 386 -4.87 65.19 -2.85
C PRO A 386 -5.91 66.26 -3.25
N VAL A 387 -7.08 65.84 -3.75
CA VAL A 387 -8.39 66.55 -3.67
C VAL A 387 -9.45 65.43 -3.86
N GLN A 388 -10.49 65.20 -3.07
CA GLN A 388 -11.21 65.87 -1.98
C GLN A 388 -11.85 64.80 -1.10
#